data_AF-A0A7Z8QA35-F1
#
_entry.id   AF-A0A7Z8QA35-F1
#
_cell.length_a   1.000
_cell.length_b   1.000
_cell.length_c   1.000
_cell.angle_alpha   90.00
_cell.angle_beta   90.00
_cell.angle_gamma   90.00
#
_symmetry.space_group_name_H-M   'P 1'
#
loop_
_entity.id
_entity.type
_entity.pdbx_description
1 polymer ?
#
loop_
_entity_poly.entity_id
_entity_poly.type
_entity_poly.pdbx_seq_one_letter_code
_entity_poly.pdbx_strand_id
1 'polypeptide(L)'
;MLVTNREKNNIHDSNAIFLTHNKKKIGYIPRDLAALVANVIDQGMNVYVRIICINDSSLYSGLTISISMPSQEKGRQASKPKNIQRFKDIYKPYH
;
A
#
# COMPACT_ATOMS: atom_id res chain seq x y z
N MET A 1 11.63 1.07 6.88
CA MET A 1 10.65 1.19 5.76
C MET A 1 10.24 -0.20 5.32
N LEU A 2 8.94 -0.45 5.15
CA LEU A 2 8.44 -1.73 4.62
C LEU A 2 8.57 -1.76 3.10
N VAL A 3 9.07 -2.87 2.57
CA VAL A 3 9.20 -3.10 1.13
C VAL A 3 8.31 -4.27 0.73
N THR A 4 7.52 -4.07 -0.32
CA THR A 4 6.67 -5.10 -0.93
C THR A 4 7.47 -5.90 -1.96
N ASN A 5 7.37 -7.22 -1.92
CA ASN A 5 8.12 -8.11 -2.81
C ASN A 5 7.16 -9.16 -3.38
N ARG A 6 7.08 -9.23 -4.72
CA ARG A 6 6.28 -10.24 -5.43
C ARG A 6 6.97 -11.59 -5.42
N GLU A 7 6.21 -12.64 -5.12
CA GLU A 7 6.65 -14.04 -5.17
C GLU A 7 5.76 -14.82 -6.15
N LYS A 8 5.97 -14.61 -7.46
CA LYS A 8 5.12 -15.17 -8.53
C LYS A 8 5.07 -16.70 -8.57
N ASN A 9 6.14 -17.34 -8.10
CA ASN A 9 6.31 -18.79 -8.13
C ASN A 9 5.94 -19.45 -6.78
N ASN A 10 5.20 -18.76 -5.91
CA ASN A 10 4.72 -19.34 -4.66
C ASN A 10 3.71 -20.46 -4.94
N ILE A 11 3.95 -21.64 -4.37
CA ILE A 11 3.16 -22.85 -4.62
C ILE A 11 1.72 -22.79 -4.06
N HIS A 12 1.45 -21.87 -3.13
CA HIS A 12 0.15 -21.74 -2.47
C HIS A 12 -0.69 -20.58 -3.03
N ASP A 13 -0.03 -19.51 -3.50
CA ASP A 13 -0.68 -18.31 -4.01
C ASP A 13 0.16 -17.59 -5.07
N SER A 14 -0.28 -17.60 -6.34
CA SER A 14 0.40 -16.89 -7.43
C SER A 14 0.45 -15.37 -7.24
N ASN A 15 -0.43 -14.82 -6.40
CA ASN A 15 -0.48 -13.40 -6.07
C ASN A 15 0.32 -13.05 -4.81
N ALA A 16 1.07 -14.01 -4.24
CA ALA A 16 1.81 -13.82 -3.00
C ALA A 16 2.70 -12.56 -3.04
N ILE A 17 2.54 -11.73 -2.02
CA ILE A 17 3.37 -10.56 -1.75
C ILE A 17 3.86 -10.67 -0.32
N PHE A 18 5.18 -10.71 -0.14
CA PHE A 18 5.78 -10.66 1.19
C PHE A 18 6.36 -9.28 1.48
N LEU A 19 6.33 -8.93 2.77
CA LEU A 19 6.87 -7.69 3.29
C LEU A 19 8.25 -7.94 3.89
N THR A 20 9.18 -7.05 3.59
CA THR A 20 10.49 -7.00 4.26
C THR A 20 10.70 -5.69 4.99
N HIS A 21 11.39 -5.76 6.13
CA HIS A 21 11.90 -4.62 6.88
C HIS A 21 13.37 -4.88 7.21
N ASN A 22 14.25 -3.95 6.88
CA ASN A 22 15.70 -4.11 7.05
C ASN A 22 16.20 -5.44 6.45
N LYS A 23 15.73 -5.78 5.25
CA LYS A 23 16.01 -7.03 4.50
C LYS A 23 15.50 -8.32 5.16
N LYS A 24 14.83 -8.26 6.31
CA LYS A 24 14.21 -9.43 6.96
C LYS A 24 12.75 -9.54 6.53
N LYS A 25 12.31 -10.75 6.18
CA LYS A 25 10.91 -11.05 5.89
C LYS A 25 10.11 -10.99 7.19
N ILE A 26 9.04 -10.21 7.19
CA ILE A 26 8.13 -10.09 8.34
C ILE A 26 6.92 -11.01 8.17
N GLY A 27 6.47 -11.18 6.93
CA GLY A 27 5.29 -11.98 6.64
C GLY A 27 4.72 -11.69 5.27
N TYR A 28 3.51 -12.17 5.04
CA TYR A 28 2.76 -11.97 3.81
C TYR A 28 1.65 -10.93 4.00
N ILE A 29 1.33 -10.22 2.93
CA ILE A 29 0.05 -9.52 2.84
C ILE A 29 -1.06 -10.58 2.78
N PRO A 30 -2.21 -10.37 3.45
CA PRO A 30 -3.35 -11.27 3.35
C PRO A 30 -3.74 -11.55 1.89
N ARG A 31 -4.09 -12.80 1.59
CA ARG A 31 -4.34 -13.29 0.22
C ARG A 31 -5.33 -12.43 -0.57
N ASP A 32 -6.44 -12.05 0.06
CA ASP A 32 -7.51 -11.28 -0.58
C ASP A 32 -6.99 -9.90 -1.02
N LEU A 33 -6.16 -9.28 -0.19
CA LEU A 33 -5.55 -8.00 -0.50
C LEU A 33 -4.40 -8.13 -1.50
N ALA A 34 -3.65 -9.23 -1.42
CA ALA A 34 -2.60 -9.54 -2.39
C ALA A 34 -3.17 -9.73 -3.80
N ALA A 35 -4.33 -10.38 -3.93
CA ALA A 35 -5.03 -10.54 -5.21
C ALA A 35 -5.42 -9.18 -5.84
N LEU A 36 -5.75 -8.17 -5.04
CA LEU A 36 -6.11 -6.83 -5.53
C LEU A 36 -4.88 -6.03 -6.02
N VAL A 37 -3.72 -6.21 -5.38
CA VAL A 37 -2.56 -5.32 -5.59
C VAL A 37 -1.39 -5.98 -6.32
N ALA A 38 -1.40 -7.31 -6.52
CA ALA A 38 -0.33 -8.02 -7.20
C ALA A 38 -0.11 -7.52 -8.63
N ASN A 39 -1.18 -7.33 -9.40
CA ASN A 39 -1.10 -6.79 -10.76
C ASN A 39 -0.51 -5.37 -10.78
N VAL A 40 -0.83 -4.56 -9.77
CA VAL A 40 -0.29 -3.19 -9.65
C VAL A 40 1.23 -3.21 -9.47
N ILE A 41 1.74 -4.10 -8.61
CA ILE A 41 3.19 -4.27 -8.42
C ILE A 41 3.82 -4.87 -9.68
N ASP A 42 3.16 -5.83 -10.32
CA ASP A 42 3.65 -6.49 -11.53
C ASP A 42 3.76 -5.50 -12.73
N GLN A 43 2.97 -4.43 -12.71
CA GLN A 43 3.06 -3.31 -13.66
C GLN A 43 4.15 -2.28 -13.32
N GLY A 44 4.93 -2.50 -12.25
CA GLY A 44 6.01 -1.62 -11.83
C GLY A 44 5.57 -0.38 -11.04
N MET A 45 4.34 -0.36 -10.52
CA MET A 45 3.89 0.73 -9.67
C MET A 45 4.39 0.57 -8.22
N ASN A 46 4.65 1.71 -7.57
CA ASN A 46 5.09 1.74 -6.18
C ASN A 46 3.90 1.52 -5.23
N VAL A 47 3.96 0.43 -4.46
CA VAL A 47 2.97 0.11 -3.43
C VAL A 47 3.60 0.28 -2.06
N TYR A 48 3.09 1.23 -1.28
CA TYR A 48 3.50 1.49 0.09
C TYR A 48 2.56 0.78 1.07
N VAL A 49 3.14 0.11 2.06
CA VAL A 49 2.38 -0.56 3.12
C VAL A 49 2.74 0.07 4.45
N ARG A 50 1.71 0.43 5.22
CA ARG A 50 1.83 0.96 6.58
C ARG A 50 1.10 0.03 7.54
N ILE A 51 1.82 -0.41 8.57
CA ILE A 51 1.20 -1.12 9.70
C ILE A 51 0.56 -0.06 10.60
N ILE A 52 -0.73 -0.22 10.88
CA ILE A 52 -1.48 0.70 11.76
C ILE A 52 -1.64 0.11 13.16
N CYS A 53 -1.76 -1.22 13.26
CA CYS A 53 -1.95 -1.89 14.53
C CYS A 53 -1.06 -3.13 14.62
N ILE A 54 -0.41 -3.28 15.77
CA ILE A 54 0.34 -4.47 16.18
C ILE A 54 -0.34 -4.93 17.45
N ASN A 55 -0.91 -6.13 17.45
CA ASN A 55 -1.41 -6.74 18.68
C ASN A 55 -0.28 -7.54 19.33
N ASP A 56 -0.28 -7.64 20.66
CA ASP A 56 0.74 -8.35 21.45
C ASP A 56 0.88 -9.84 21.07
N SER A 57 -0.08 -10.39 20.33
CA SER A 57 -0.13 -11.78 19.86
C SER A 57 0.83 -12.11 18.71
N SER A 58 1.83 -11.27 18.40
CA SER A 58 2.72 -11.42 17.22
C SER A 58 1.99 -11.38 15.86
N LEU A 59 0.72 -10.96 15.86
CA LEU A 59 -0.15 -10.86 14.69
C LEU A 59 -0.40 -9.37 14.38
N TYR A 60 -0.19 -9.01 13.12
CA TYR A 60 -0.54 -7.70 12.60
C TYR A 60 -2.04 -7.67 12.26
N SER A 61 -2.83 -7.00 13.09
CA SER A 61 -4.29 -6.94 12.99
C SER A 61 -4.81 -5.79 12.11
N GLY A 62 -3.93 -4.87 11.69
CA GLY A 62 -4.31 -3.72 10.85
C GLY A 62 -3.20 -3.29 9.89
N LEU A 63 -3.44 -3.49 8.60
CA LEU A 63 -2.58 -3.02 7.52
C LEU A 63 -3.34 -2.01 6.66
N THR A 64 -2.74 -0.84 6.43
CA THR A 64 -3.19 0.05 5.37
C THR A 64 -2.20 -0.01 4.22
N ILE A 65 -2.72 -0.25 3.03
CA ILE A 65 -1.96 -0.22 1.79
C ILE A 65 -2.31 1.07 1.07
N SER A 66 -1.29 1.86 0.76
CA SER A 66 -1.41 3.05 -0.06
C SER A 66 -0.67 2.79 -1.36
N ILE A 67 -1.42 2.78 -2.45
CA ILE A 67 -0.88 2.62 -3.80
C ILE A 67 -0.63 4.03 -4.34
N SER A 68 0.60 4.32 -4.72
CA SER A 68 0.91 5.54 -5.45
C SER A 68 1.31 5.17 -6.87
N MET A 69 0.59 5.72 -7.84
CA MET A 69 1.03 5.61 -9.22
C MET A 69 2.09 6.67 -9.46
N PRO A 70 3.24 6.35 -10.08
CA PRO A 70 4.10 7.40 -10.60
C PRO A 70 3.26 8.24 -11.57
N SER A 71 3.24 9.55 -11.36
CA SER A 71 2.60 10.50 -12.27
C SER A 71 3.08 10.21 -13.69
N GLN A 72 2.17 9.90 -14.61
CA GLN A 72 2.46 9.92 -16.03
C GLN A 72 2.63 11.39 -16.44
N GLU A 73 3.76 12.01 -16.08
CA GLU A 73 4.17 13.29 -16.66
C GLU A 73 4.61 13.04 -18.11
N LYS A 74 3.63 12.85 -19.00
CA LYS A 74 3.81 13.31 -20.38
C LYS A 74 3.82 14.83 -20.31
N GLY A 75 4.97 15.42 -20.57
CA GLY A 75 5.27 16.84 -20.48
C GLY A 75 4.06 17.75 -20.67
N ARG A 76 3.52 18.24 -19.56
CA ARG A 76 2.74 19.46 -19.53
C ARG A 76 3.44 20.37 -18.53
N GLN A 77 3.97 21.47 -19.05
CA GLN A 77 4.56 22.55 -18.26
C GLN A 77 3.66 22.85 -17.06
N ALA A 78 4.28 22.95 -15.89
CA ALA A 78 3.61 23.20 -14.62
C ALA A 78 2.74 24.46 -14.69
N SER A 79 1.44 24.29 -14.88
CA SER A 79 0.47 25.32 -14.52
C SER A 79 0.30 25.30 -13.01
N LYS A 80 0.59 26.44 -12.36
CA LYS A 80 0.53 26.69 -10.91
C LYS A 80 -0.63 25.94 -10.22
N PRO A 81 -0.41 25.37 -9.03
CA PRO A 81 -1.48 24.69 -8.29
C PRO A 81 -2.59 25.69 -7.96
N LYS A 82 -3.80 25.43 -8.48
CA LYS A 82 -5.02 26.11 -8.02
C LYS A 82 -5.29 25.65 -6.58
N ASN A 83 -5.52 26.63 -5.71
CA ASN A 83 -5.90 26.54 -4.30
C ASN A 83 -6.44 25.17 -3.86
N ILE A 84 -5.73 24.52 -2.93
CA ILE A 84 -6.23 23.40 -2.16
C ILE A 84 -7.27 23.96 -1.17
N GLN A 85 -8.56 23.80 -1.50
CA GLN A 85 -9.64 23.99 -0.54
C GLN A 85 -9.46 22.93 0.56
N ARG A 86 -9.06 23.35 1.76
CA ARG A 86 -8.96 22.46 2.93
C ARG A 86 -10.35 21.91 3.25
N PHE A 87 -10.56 20.61 3.05
CA PHE A 87 -11.69 19.89 3.65
C PHE A 87 -11.46 19.82 5.17
N LYS A 88 -11.85 20.88 5.87
CA LYS A 88 -12.36 20.76 7.23
C LYS A 88 -13.87 20.60 7.11
N ASP A 89 -14.46 19.81 8.00
CA ASP A 89 -15.90 19.62 8.20
C ASP A 89 -16.50 18.34 7.61
N ILE A 90 -16.04 17.17 8.08
CA ILE A 90 -16.93 16.00 8.23
C ILE A 90 -16.56 15.26 9.53
N TYR A 91 -16.87 15.84 10.69
CA TYR A 91 -17.20 15.09 11.91
C TYR A 91 -18.11 15.97 12.76
N LYS A 92 -19.40 15.63 12.81
CA LYS A 92 -20.29 16.02 13.90
C LYS A 92 -20.40 14.83 14.85
N PRO A 93 -20.16 14.98 16.16
CA PRO A 93 -20.50 13.95 17.12
C PRO A 93 -22.03 13.86 17.23
N TYR A 94 -22.57 12.65 17.25
CA TYR A 94 -23.97 12.42 17.60
C TYR A 94 -24.15 12.69 19.10
N HIS A 95 -25.22 13.43 19.43
CA HIS A 95 -25.69 13.67 20.80
C HIS A 95 -26.39 12.42 21.36
#